data_AF-A0A3M7M3W4-F1
#
_entry.id   AF-A0A3M7M3W4-F1
#
_cell.length_a   1.000
_cell.length_b   1.000
_cell.length_c   1.000
_cell.angle_alpha   90.00
_cell.angle_beta   90.00
_cell.angle_gamma   90.00
#
_symmetry.space_group_name_H-M   'P 1'
#
loop_
_entity.id
_entity.type
_entity.pdbx_description
1 polymer ?
#
loop_
_entity_poly.entity_id
_entity_poly.type
_entity_poly.pdbx_seq_one_letter_code
_entity_poly.pdbx_strand_id
1 'polypeptide(L)'
;MLQTARQDPIYIKQTLPLNILFIFPIMATRVYNCTLSTSTILWQSAFLLIYSCAVILIPPRKKAYRRLSVVALTYITYLTQTSLLETCLNPHWRAIGTPLLWIQLLSASELITVSSVSPSTFLETCQASKLSTVVAIFQGILLLWNLRRIGTPWAAKNVPSRSQQNSVQFVAGRFLRLSLAYVLLDLSVSAPGPSQHLLQVPKHTLWRLWGLSLEDAAFRTVGSISFWITVALLLYFLHGTASTAGVILNLWQTGNCAPLFGSFREAYSLRKFWGVVWHQCLRQSLCGFADAFTHSLLRIPPGTLLSRYARLTLAFALSGAVHYAADLAMGIPPEEAGGHKFFMLQALLIMFEDLMQYLMDQLNLINIPRACVKLVGFTWVLCALAWSTPTWFYPMQRLEIEPSALMPFRVAIWIKGWTWV
;
A
#
# COMPACT_ATOMS: atom_id res chain seq x y z
N MET A 1 -21.36 35.64 -18.01
CA MET A 1 -19.97 35.39 -18.44
C MET A 1 -19.61 33.96 -18.06
N LEU A 2 -19.63 33.09 -19.07
CA LEU A 2 -19.28 31.67 -19.00
C LEU A 2 -17.77 31.53 -19.16
N GLN A 3 -17.12 30.77 -18.28
CA GLN A 3 -15.89 30.04 -18.62
C GLN A 3 -15.99 28.63 -18.05
N THR A 4 -16.70 27.79 -18.80
CA THR A 4 -16.54 26.34 -18.74
C THR A 4 -15.14 26.00 -19.25
N ALA A 5 -14.23 25.64 -18.34
CA ALA A 5 -12.93 25.10 -18.71
C ALA A 5 -13.14 23.75 -19.42
N ARG A 6 -13.08 23.77 -20.76
CA ARG A 6 -12.96 22.58 -21.59
C ARG A 6 -11.67 21.85 -21.23
N GLN A 7 -11.80 20.57 -20.95
CA GLN A 7 -10.68 19.63 -20.88
C GLN A 7 -10.33 19.23 -22.31
N ASP A 8 -9.13 19.56 -22.76
CA ASP A 8 -8.59 19.04 -24.02
C ASP A 8 -7.88 17.69 -23.77
N PRO A 9 -8.25 16.61 -24.48
CA PRO A 9 -7.45 15.41 -24.54
C PRO A 9 -6.58 15.42 -25.80
N ILE A 10 -5.26 15.41 -25.64
CA ILE A 10 -4.32 15.18 -26.74
C ILE A 10 -3.93 13.70 -26.76
N TYR A 11 -4.28 13.05 -27.87
CA TYR A 11 -4.02 11.66 -28.23
C TYR A 11 -2.53 11.35 -28.41
N ILE A 12 -2.15 10.09 -28.17
CA ILE A 12 -0.91 9.50 -28.72
C ILE A 12 -1.27 8.32 -29.61
N LYS A 13 -1.13 8.53 -30.93
CA LYS A 13 -0.79 7.47 -31.89
C LYS A 13 0.70 7.18 -31.72
N GLN A 14 1.08 5.94 -31.42
CA GLN A 14 2.18 5.19 -32.07
C GLN A 14 2.57 3.95 -31.28
N THR A 15 2.86 2.91 -32.04
CA THR A 15 3.34 1.57 -31.70
C THR A 15 4.74 1.60 -31.06
N LEU A 16 4.92 0.94 -29.91
CA LEU A 16 6.22 0.60 -29.34
C LEU A 16 6.19 -0.83 -28.72
N PRO A 17 7.35 -1.51 -28.63
CA PRO A 17 7.44 -2.97 -28.55
C PRO A 17 7.13 -3.52 -27.15
N LEU A 18 6.51 -4.71 -27.12
CA LEU A 18 6.36 -5.55 -25.93
C LEU A 18 7.75 -5.98 -25.44
N ASN A 19 8.26 -5.34 -24.39
CA ASN A 19 9.25 -5.89 -23.46
C ASN A 19 9.32 -4.96 -22.23
N ILE A 20 8.32 -5.02 -21.35
CA ILE A 20 8.26 -4.17 -20.15
C ILE A 20 7.87 -5.03 -18.96
N LEU A 21 8.89 -5.64 -18.34
CA LEU A 21 8.84 -6.15 -16.97
C LEU A 21 10.18 -6.02 -16.23
N PHE A 22 11.17 -5.33 -16.80
CA PHE A 22 12.53 -5.28 -16.25
C PHE A 22 13.09 -3.87 -16.30
N ILE A 23 12.94 -3.12 -15.21
CA ILE A 23 13.79 -1.94 -14.93
C ILE A 23 14.19 -1.97 -13.46
N PHE A 24 15.23 -2.75 -13.15
CA PHE A 24 16.22 -2.44 -12.11
C PHE A 24 17.57 -3.03 -12.56
N PRO A 25 18.68 -2.27 -12.45
CA PRO A 25 19.96 -2.70 -12.97
C PRO A 25 20.65 -3.73 -12.07
N ILE A 26 21.36 -4.61 -12.74
CA ILE A 26 22.21 -5.70 -12.23
C ILE A 26 23.48 -5.10 -11.61
N MET A 27 23.67 -5.27 -10.30
CA MET A 27 24.98 -5.37 -9.66
C MET A 27 24.89 -6.41 -8.54
N ALA A 28 25.25 -7.65 -8.87
CA ALA A 28 25.06 -8.82 -8.02
C ALA A 28 26.37 -9.20 -7.30
N THR A 29 26.47 -8.84 -6.02
CA THR A 29 27.17 -9.70 -5.05
C THR A 29 26.16 -10.74 -4.56
N ARG A 30 26.61 -11.96 -4.23
CA ARG A 30 25.75 -13.13 -3.91
C ARG A 30 24.67 -12.86 -2.84
N VAL A 31 24.83 -11.84 -2.01
CA VAL A 31 23.94 -11.46 -0.90
C VAL A 31 22.62 -10.79 -1.38
N TYR A 32 22.58 -10.26 -2.62
CA TYR A 32 21.41 -9.53 -3.15
C TYR A 32 20.62 -10.31 -4.22
N ASN A 33 20.92 -11.60 -4.44
CA ASN A 33 20.28 -12.37 -5.49
C ASN A 33 18.84 -12.76 -5.12
N CYS A 34 17.90 -11.88 -5.46
CA CYS A 34 16.51 -12.25 -5.74
C CYS A 34 16.37 -12.37 -7.26
N THR A 35 17.00 -13.40 -7.84
CA THR A 35 16.87 -13.64 -9.28
C THR A 35 15.49 -14.21 -9.55
N LEU A 36 14.66 -13.45 -10.27
CA LEU A 36 13.36 -13.93 -10.75
C LEU A 36 13.58 -15.21 -11.55
N SER A 37 13.03 -16.32 -11.06
CA SER A 37 13.08 -17.59 -11.78
C SER A 37 12.28 -17.49 -13.09
N THR A 38 12.67 -18.26 -14.09
CA THR A 38 11.89 -18.41 -15.34
C THR A 38 10.43 -18.76 -15.03
N SER A 39 10.22 -19.62 -14.03
CA SER A 39 8.88 -20.01 -13.55
C SER A 39 8.09 -18.81 -13.03
N THR A 40 8.71 -17.93 -12.23
CA THR A 40 8.06 -16.71 -11.73
C THR A 40 7.62 -15.79 -12.88
N ILE A 41 8.46 -15.64 -13.91
CA ILE A 41 8.16 -14.82 -15.10
C ILE A 41 6.99 -15.43 -15.89
N LEU A 42 6.99 -16.75 -16.08
CA LEU A 42 5.93 -17.47 -16.77
C LEU A 42 4.59 -17.35 -16.03
N TRP A 43 4.59 -17.50 -14.69
CA TRP A 43 3.37 -17.36 -13.89
C TRP A 43 2.84 -15.94 -13.90
N GLN A 44 3.70 -14.92 -13.84
CA GLN A 44 3.26 -13.53 -13.98
C GLN A 44 2.69 -13.23 -15.38
N SER A 45 3.28 -13.81 -16.43
CA SER A 45 2.76 -13.68 -17.79
C SER A 45 1.38 -14.35 -17.91
N ALA A 46 1.22 -15.54 -17.33
CA ALA A 46 -0.07 -16.24 -17.28
C ALA A 46 -1.12 -15.43 -16.49
N PHE A 47 -0.74 -14.81 -15.36
CA PHE A 47 -1.62 -13.94 -14.59
C PHE A 47 -2.16 -12.80 -15.45
N LEU A 48 -1.26 -12.06 -16.12
CA LEU A 48 -1.65 -10.92 -16.96
C LEU A 48 -2.53 -11.35 -18.15
N LEU A 49 -2.26 -12.51 -18.74
CA LEU A 49 -3.08 -13.07 -19.81
C LEU A 49 -4.50 -13.39 -19.32
N ILE A 50 -4.63 -14.14 -18.23
CA ILE A 50 -5.93 -14.53 -17.65
C ILE A 50 -6.72 -13.28 -17.26
N TYR A 51 -6.07 -12.31 -16.60
CA TYR A 51 -6.69 -11.05 -16.21
C TYR A 51 -7.19 -10.26 -17.43
N SER A 52 -6.35 -10.13 -18.46
CA SER A 52 -6.72 -9.40 -19.68
C SER A 52 -7.90 -10.05 -20.41
N CYS A 53 -7.89 -11.38 -20.53
CA CYS A 53 -9.01 -12.14 -21.07
C CYS A 53 -10.29 -11.93 -20.25
N ALA A 54 -10.20 -11.93 -18.92
CA ALA A 54 -11.35 -11.75 -18.05
C ALA A 54 -12.00 -10.36 -18.18
N VAL A 55 -11.19 -9.31 -18.30
CA VAL A 55 -11.70 -7.93 -18.42
C VAL A 55 -12.22 -7.64 -19.84
N ILE A 56 -11.60 -8.19 -20.87
CA ILE A 56 -11.89 -7.84 -22.27
C ILE A 56 -12.92 -8.76 -22.91
N LEU A 57 -12.75 -10.07 -22.75
CA LEU A 57 -13.54 -11.07 -23.47
C LEU A 57 -14.80 -11.50 -22.71
N ILE A 58 -14.81 -11.39 -21.38
CA ILE A 58 -15.93 -11.84 -20.54
C ILE A 58 -16.81 -10.66 -20.14
N PRO A 59 -18.06 -10.54 -20.66
CA PRO A 59 -18.93 -9.42 -20.34
C PRO A 59 -19.31 -9.38 -18.84
N PRO A 60 -19.56 -8.18 -18.25
CA PRO A 60 -19.94 -8.03 -16.83
C PRO A 60 -21.13 -8.90 -16.38
N ARG A 61 -22.09 -9.15 -17.27
CA ARG A 61 -23.27 -10.01 -17.00
C ARG A 61 -22.91 -11.48 -16.72
N LYS A 62 -21.76 -11.97 -17.20
CA LYS A 62 -21.32 -13.37 -17.06
C LYS A 62 -20.54 -13.59 -15.75
N LYS A 63 -21.21 -13.35 -14.62
CA LYS A 63 -20.61 -13.37 -13.27
C LYS A 63 -19.89 -14.67 -12.90
N ALA A 64 -20.42 -15.83 -13.31
CA ALA A 64 -19.80 -17.13 -13.02
C ALA A 64 -18.42 -17.28 -13.66
N TYR A 65 -18.28 -16.95 -14.95
CA TYR A 65 -17.01 -17.01 -15.66
C TYR A 65 -16.00 -16.00 -15.10
N ARG A 66 -16.45 -14.79 -14.74
CA ARG A 66 -15.59 -13.79 -14.07
C ARG A 66 -15.05 -14.28 -12.73
N ARG A 67 -15.88 -14.94 -11.91
CA ARG A 67 -15.44 -15.57 -10.66
C ARG A 67 -14.46 -16.72 -10.90
N LEU A 68 -14.70 -17.54 -11.94
CA LEU A 68 -13.78 -18.61 -12.33
C LEU A 68 -12.40 -18.05 -12.72
N SER A 69 -12.35 -16.92 -13.43
CA SER A 69 -11.08 -16.22 -13.71
C SER A 69 -10.36 -15.81 -12.43
N VAL A 70 -11.07 -15.33 -11.40
CA VAL A 70 -10.47 -14.98 -10.10
C VAL A 70 -9.92 -16.21 -9.39
N VAL A 71 -10.61 -17.36 -9.44
CA VAL A 71 -10.08 -18.63 -8.90
C VAL A 71 -8.79 -19.02 -9.61
N ALA A 72 -8.76 -18.93 -10.94
CA ALA A 72 -7.54 -19.18 -11.71
C ALA A 72 -6.41 -18.21 -11.34
N LEU A 73 -6.68 -16.91 -11.25
CA LEU A 73 -5.70 -15.90 -10.82
C LEU A 73 -5.17 -16.19 -9.41
N THR A 74 -6.03 -16.62 -8.48
CA THR A 74 -5.63 -16.99 -7.12
C THR A 74 -4.64 -18.16 -7.12
N TYR A 75 -4.90 -19.19 -7.94
CA TYR A 75 -3.99 -20.32 -8.09
C TYR A 75 -2.65 -19.90 -8.71
N ILE A 76 -2.66 -19.06 -9.74
CA ILE A 76 -1.43 -18.52 -10.35
C ILE A 76 -0.65 -17.65 -9.35
N THR A 77 -1.33 -16.84 -8.54
CA THR A 77 -0.69 -16.08 -7.46
C THR A 77 -0.03 -17.00 -6.43
N TYR A 78 -0.69 -18.09 -6.05
CA TYR A 78 -0.10 -19.10 -5.16
C TYR A 78 1.17 -19.71 -5.76
N LEU A 79 1.13 -20.18 -7.01
CA LEU A 79 2.32 -20.73 -7.69
C LEU A 79 3.45 -19.72 -7.80
N THR A 80 3.12 -18.45 -8.08
CA THR A 80 4.10 -17.38 -8.15
C THR A 80 4.74 -17.10 -6.80
N GLN A 81 3.94 -17.08 -5.73
CA GLN A 81 4.42 -16.87 -4.37
C GLN A 81 5.33 -18.02 -3.94
N THR A 82 4.95 -19.27 -4.20
CA THR A 82 5.80 -20.44 -3.91
C THR A 82 7.14 -20.33 -4.62
N SER A 83 7.14 -20.01 -5.93
CA SER A 83 8.38 -19.83 -6.68
C SER A 83 9.23 -18.67 -6.14
N LEU A 84 8.60 -17.56 -5.72
CA LEU A 84 9.29 -16.44 -5.08
C LEU A 84 9.98 -16.87 -3.77
N LEU A 85 9.27 -17.61 -2.91
CA LEU A 85 9.80 -18.05 -1.61
C LEU A 85 10.97 -19.04 -1.76
N GLU A 86 10.90 -19.92 -2.77
CA GLU A 86 11.95 -20.88 -3.09
C GLU A 86 13.21 -20.21 -3.67
N THR A 87 13.04 -19.15 -4.48
CA THR A 87 14.14 -18.60 -5.30
C THR A 87 14.76 -17.33 -4.72
N CYS A 88 13.97 -16.50 -4.04
CA CYS A 88 14.45 -15.28 -3.41
C CYS A 88 14.91 -15.60 -2.00
N LEU A 89 16.22 -15.61 -1.71
CA LEU A 89 16.72 -15.96 -0.38
C LEU A 89 16.64 -14.83 0.64
N ASN A 90 16.56 -13.59 0.16
CA ASN A 90 16.53 -12.40 1.00
C ASN A 90 15.14 -12.23 1.66
N PRO A 91 15.04 -12.30 3.00
CA PRO A 91 13.76 -12.20 3.71
C PRO A 91 13.03 -10.88 3.49
N HIS A 92 13.74 -9.76 3.37
CA HIS A 92 13.12 -8.46 3.14
C HIS A 92 12.46 -8.39 1.75
N TRP A 93 13.12 -8.93 0.72
CA TRP A 93 12.53 -8.98 -0.62
C TRP A 93 11.34 -9.94 -0.69
N ARG A 94 11.35 -11.05 0.06
CA ARG A 94 10.15 -11.89 0.25
C ARG A 94 9.00 -11.11 0.90
N ALA A 95 9.31 -10.35 1.97
CA ALA A 95 8.35 -9.54 2.71
C ALA A 95 7.79 -8.35 1.90
N ILE A 96 8.46 -7.93 0.84
CA ILE A 96 7.96 -6.92 -0.12
C ILE A 96 7.23 -7.59 -1.29
N GLY A 97 7.79 -8.65 -1.85
CA GLY A 97 7.25 -9.32 -3.04
C GLY A 97 5.92 -10.03 -2.78
N THR A 98 5.82 -10.78 -1.68
CA THR A 98 4.59 -11.50 -1.32
C THR A 98 3.38 -10.58 -1.18
N PRO A 99 3.40 -9.49 -0.39
CA PRO A 99 2.25 -8.60 -0.34
C PRO A 99 1.97 -7.93 -1.69
N LEU A 100 2.97 -7.63 -2.53
CA LEU A 100 2.70 -7.11 -3.88
C LEU A 100 1.89 -8.10 -4.75
N LEU A 101 2.16 -9.40 -4.65
CA LEU A 101 1.37 -10.44 -5.33
C LEU A 101 -0.08 -10.47 -4.82
N TRP A 102 -0.27 -10.35 -3.51
CA TRP A 102 -1.60 -10.26 -2.91
C TRP A 102 -2.34 -8.98 -3.34
N ILE A 103 -1.64 -7.86 -3.41
CA ILE A 103 -2.19 -6.57 -3.85
C ILE A 103 -2.62 -6.64 -5.32
N GLN A 104 -1.80 -7.26 -6.17
CA GLN A 104 -2.12 -7.51 -7.57
C GLN A 104 -3.38 -8.38 -7.69
N LEU A 105 -3.45 -9.48 -6.92
CA LEU A 105 -4.63 -10.36 -6.89
C LEU A 105 -5.88 -9.63 -6.41
N LEU A 106 -5.79 -8.88 -5.31
CA LEU A 106 -6.91 -8.09 -4.77
C LEU A 106 -7.38 -7.04 -5.77
N SER A 107 -6.46 -6.32 -6.41
CA SER A 107 -6.76 -5.34 -7.45
C SER A 107 -7.47 -6.00 -8.65
N ALA A 108 -6.91 -7.09 -9.18
CA ALA A 108 -7.50 -7.82 -10.31
C ALA A 108 -8.90 -8.36 -9.98
N SER A 109 -9.03 -8.98 -8.81
CA SER A 109 -10.28 -9.60 -8.37
C SER A 109 -11.38 -8.58 -8.14
N GLU A 110 -11.05 -7.42 -7.56
CA GLU A 110 -11.99 -6.32 -7.39
C GLU A 110 -12.43 -5.74 -8.74
N LEU A 111 -11.49 -5.49 -9.66
CA LEU A 111 -11.80 -4.99 -11.01
C LEU A 111 -12.71 -5.95 -11.79
N ILE A 112 -12.48 -7.26 -11.67
CA ILE A 112 -13.25 -8.29 -12.36
C ILE A 112 -14.65 -8.44 -11.75
N THR A 113 -14.77 -8.48 -10.42
CA THR A 113 -16.00 -8.93 -9.74
C THR A 113 -16.84 -7.82 -9.12
N VAL A 114 -16.23 -6.73 -8.65
CA VAL A 114 -16.90 -5.62 -7.97
C VAL A 114 -17.12 -4.48 -8.97
N SER A 115 -16.04 -3.79 -9.37
CA SER A 115 -16.12 -2.72 -10.38
C SER A 115 -16.61 -3.23 -11.75
N SER A 116 -16.45 -4.53 -12.01
CA SER A 116 -16.92 -5.18 -13.22
C SER A 116 -16.45 -4.49 -14.52
N VAL A 117 -15.16 -4.16 -14.57
CA VAL A 117 -14.55 -3.42 -15.68
C VAL A 117 -14.74 -4.15 -17.01
N SER A 118 -14.93 -3.38 -18.08
CA SER A 118 -15.08 -3.91 -19.45
C SER A 118 -14.50 -2.92 -20.47
N PRO A 119 -14.37 -3.29 -21.75
CA PRO A 119 -13.83 -2.39 -22.77
C PRO A 119 -14.55 -1.04 -22.90
N SER A 120 -15.84 -0.97 -22.57
CA SER A 120 -16.59 0.29 -22.59
C SER A 120 -16.05 1.33 -21.60
N THR A 121 -15.55 0.88 -20.45
CA THR A 121 -14.88 1.74 -19.46
C THR A 121 -13.71 2.50 -20.09
N PHE A 122 -12.93 1.84 -20.94
CA PHE A 122 -11.79 2.45 -21.60
C PHE A 122 -12.21 3.33 -22.78
N LEU A 123 -13.28 2.99 -23.51
CA LEU A 123 -13.84 3.83 -24.57
C LEU A 123 -14.26 5.21 -24.04
N GLU A 124 -14.99 5.23 -22.92
CA GLU A 124 -15.42 6.45 -22.23
C GLU A 124 -14.22 7.27 -21.76
N THR A 125 -13.25 6.60 -21.13
CA THR A 125 -12.03 7.25 -20.62
C THR A 125 -11.17 7.83 -21.75
N CYS A 126 -11.05 7.12 -22.87
CA CYS A 126 -10.26 7.54 -24.02
C CYS A 126 -11.04 8.43 -25.01
N GLN A 127 -12.32 8.73 -24.76
CA GLN A 127 -13.23 9.43 -25.68
C GLN A 127 -13.13 8.88 -27.11
N ALA A 128 -13.02 7.56 -27.24
CA ALA A 128 -12.81 6.89 -28.51
C ALA A 128 -14.11 6.21 -28.95
N SER A 129 -14.40 6.24 -30.26
CA SER A 129 -15.55 5.54 -30.83
C SER A 129 -15.30 4.03 -30.98
N LYS A 130 -14.03 3.62 -31.12
CA LYS A 130 -13.58 2.22 -31.16
C LYS A 130 -12.21 2.09 -30.49
N LEU A 131 -12.00 0.98 -29.79
CA LEU A 131 -10.73 0.66 -29.14
C LEU A 131 -10.18 -0.62 -29.75
N SER A 132 -8.90 -0.62 -30.13
CA SER A 132 -8.25 -1.86 -30.54
C SER A 132 -8.05 -2.77 -29.32
N THR A 133 -8.09 -4.08 -29.54
CA THR A 133 -7.88 -5.07 -28.46
C THR A 133 -6.55 -4.85 -27.75
N VAL A 134 -5.49 -4.50 -28.49
CA VAL A 134 -4.16 -4.23 -27.92
C VAL A 134 -4.19 -3.04 -26.97
N VAL A 135 -4.85 -1.93 -27.36
CA VAL A 135 -4.98 -0.77 -26.48
C VAL A 135 -5.84 -1.10 -25.27
N ALA A 136 -6.91 -1.91 -25.43
CA ALA A 136 -7.73 -2.36 -24.31
C ALA A 136 -6.94 -3.22 -23.30
N ILE A 137 -6.10 -4.15 -23.78
CA ILE A 137 -5.19 -4.95 -22.94
C ILE A 137 -4.25 -4.03 -22.16
N PHE A 138 -3.59 -3.12 -22.87
CA PHE A 138 -2.63 -2.21 -22.28
C PHE A 138 -3.28 -1.33 -21.19
N GLN A 139 -4.42 -0.70 -21.49
CA GLN A 139 -5.17 0.10 -20.51
C GLN A 139 -5.65 -0.74 -19.31
N GLY A 140 -6.08 -1.98 -19.55
CA GLY A 140 -6.42 -2.93 -18.48
C GLY A 140 -5.26 -3.23 -17.55
N ILE A 141 -4.06 -3.44 -18.08
CA ILE A 141 -2.83 -3.67 -17.30
C ILE A 141 -2.42 -2.41 -16.54
N LEU A 142 -2.51 -1.22 -17.16
CA LEU A 142 -2.24 0.03 -16.44
C LEU A 142 -3.25 0.26 -15.30
N LEU A 143 -4.52 -0.07 -15.50
CA LEU A 143 -5.56 0.03 -14.48
C LEU A 143 -5.32 -0.92 -13.30
N LEU A 144 -4.78 -2.13 -13.57
CA LEU A 144 -4.42 -3.11 -12.53
C LEU A 144 -3.45 -2.49 -11.50
N TRP A 145 -2.47 -1.72 -11.95
CA TRP A 145 -1.46 -1.06 -11.13
C TRP A 145 -1.81 0.37 -10.71
N ASN A 146 -2.89 0.94 -11.24
CA ASN A 146 -3.50 2.15 -10.72
C ASN A 146 -4.30 1.81 -9.45
N LEU A 147 -3.59 1.47 -8.37
CA LEU A 147 -4.14 0.96 -7.12
C LEU A 147 -5.10 1.95 -6.41
N ARG A 148 -4.92 3.25 -6.68
CA ARG A 148 -5.81 4.32 -6.20
C ARG A 148 -6.89 4.72 -7.21
N ARG A 149 -6.95 4.05 -8.35
CA ARG A 149 -7.93 4.23 -9.44
C ARG A 149 -8.03 5.68 -9.92
N ILE A 150 -6.93 6.42 -9.86
CA ILE A 150 -6.87 7.84 -10.20
C ILE A 150 -7.28 8.04 -11.65
N GLY A 151 -8.20 8.98 -11.88
CA GLY A 151 -8.71 9.27 -13.23
C GLY A 151 -9.76 8.30 -13.77
N THR A 152 -10.32 7.48 -12.89
CA THR A 152 -11.51 6.66 -13.19
C THR A 152 -12.65 7.05 -12.24
N PRO A 153 -13.90 6.64 -12.53
CA PRO A 153 -15.03 6.84 -11.62
C PRO A 153 -14.83 6.22 -10.22
N TRP A 154 -13.93 5.24 -10.11
CA TRP A 154 -13.63 4.53 -8.86
C TRP A 154 -12.42 5.10 -8.11
N ALA A 155 -12.00 6.34 -8.40
CA ALA A 155 -10.86 6.95 -7.70
C ALA A 155 -11.03 6.90 -6.17
N ALA A 156 -9.96 6.58 -5.45
CA ALA A 156 -9.96 6.62 -3.98
C ALA A 156 -10.37 8.02 -3.48
N LYS A 157 -11.20 8.05 -2.44
CA LYS A 157 -11.57 9.31 -1.77
C LYS A 157 -10.34 9.97 -1.15
N ASN A 158 -10.32 11.30 -1.08
CA ASN A 158 -9.25 12.09 -0.45
C ASN A 158 -7.86 11.99 -1.11
N VAL A 159 -7.77 11.50 -2.36
CA VAL A 159 -6.53 11.57 -3.12
C VAL A 159 -6.19 13.05 -3.37
N PRO A 160 -4.93 13.49 -3.15
CA PRO A 160 -4.53 14.86 -3.41
C PRO A 160 -4.81 15.30 -4.86
N SER A 161 -4.99 16.60 -5.05
CA SER A 161 -5.27 17.19 -6.37
C SER A 161 -4.22 16.82 -7.40
N ARG A 162 -4.66 16.67 -8.65
CA ARG A 162 -3.77 16.38 -9.79
C ARG A 162 -2.71 17.47 -9.96
N SER A 163 -1.47 17.05 -10.16
CA SER A 163 -0.40 17.98 -10.54
C SER A 163 -0.61 18.47 -11.98
N GLN A 164 -0.38 19.76 -12.22
CA GLN A 164 -0.34 20.35 -13.57
C GLN A 164 1.10 20.53 -14.10
N GLN A 165 2.08 19.93 -13.43
CA GLN A 165 3.48 20.02 -13.84
C GLN A 165 3.73 19.31 -15.17
N ASN A 166 4.61 19.87 -16.00
CA ASN A 166 5.14 19.16 -17.16
C ASN A 166 6.06 18.01 -16.73
N SER A 167 6.35 17.08 -17.65
CA SER A 167 7.13 15.87 -17.37
C SER A 167 8.54 16.18 -16.84
N VAL A 168 9.23 17.17 -17.40
CA VAL A 168 10.60 17.54 -16.98
C VAL A 168 10.62 18.09 -15.56
N GLN A 169 9.73 19.05 -15.25
CA GLN A 169 9.60 19.61 -13.91
C GLN A 169 9.24 18.55 -12.88
N PHE A 170 8.35 17.63 -13.26
CA PHE A 170 7.94 16.53 -12.41
C PHE A 170 9.10 15.58 -12.09
N VAL A 171 9.87 15.16 -13.12
CA VAL A 171 11.01 14.26 -12.97
C VAL A 171 12.13 14.94 -12.16
N ALA A 172 12.53 16.16 -12.52
CA ALA A 172 13.58 16.91 -11.83
C ALA A 172 13.22 17.16 -10.36
N GLY A 173 11.99 17.63 -10.10
CA GLY A 173 11.53 17.86 -8.73
C GLY A 173 11.41 16.57 -7.92
N ARG A 174 11.18 15.41 -8.54
CA ARG A 174 11.16 14.13 -7.85
C ARG A 174 12.53 13.55 -7.58
N PHE A 175 13.48 13.74 -8.48
CA PHE A 175 14.85 13.26 -8.31
C PHE A 175 15.41 13.67 -6.94
N LEU A 176 15.40 14.96 -6.61
CA LEU A 176 15.89 15.46 -5.31
C LEU A 176 15.18 14.83 -4.11
N ARG A 177 13.84 14.71 -4.17
CA ARG A 177 13.05 14.12 -3.08
C ARG A 177 13.29 12.62 -2.93
N LEU A 178 13.51 11.91 -4.03
CA LEU A 178 13.82 10.48 -4.01
C LEU A 178 15.24 10.23 -3.52
N SER A 179 16.20 11.06 -3.92
CA SER A 179 17.57 11.02 -3.38
C SER A 179 17.57 11.26 -1.88
N LEU A 180 16.84 12.27 -1.40
CA LEU A 180 16.70 12.51 0.03
C LEU A 180 16.02 11.34 0.76
N ALA A 181 14.92 10.82 0.22
CA ALA A 181 14.23 9.68 0.81
C ALA A 181 15.13 8.43 0.86
N TYR A 182 15.94 8.20 -0.17
CA TYR A 182 16.91 7.11 -0.22
C TYR A 182 17.98 7.26 0.86
N VAL A 183 18.57 8.45 1.01
CA VAL A 183 19.60 8.71 2.04
C VAL A 183 19.01 8.57 3.44
N LEU A 184 17.80 9.09 3.69
CA LEU A 184 17.13 8.94 4.99
C LEU A 184 16.80 7.48 5.29
N LEU A 185 16.36 6.72 4.29
CA LEU A 185 16.12 5.29 4.42
C LEU A 185 17.43 4.56 4.74
N ASP A 186 18.50 4.85 4.00
CA ASP A 186 19.82 4.28 4.20
C ASP A 186 20.39 4.59 5.60
N LEU A 187 20.22 5.82 6.09
CA LEU A 187 20.57 6.19 7.47
C LEU A 187 19.76 5.39 8.50
N SER A 188 18.46 5.21 8.26
CA SER A 188 17.56 4.47 9.15
C SER A 188 17.97 2.99 9.26
N VAL A 189 18.31 2.36 8.13
CA VAL A 189 18.79 0.96 8.08
C VAL A 189 20.28 0.82 8.46
N SER A 190 20.99 1.93 8.67
CA SER A 190 22.38 1.96 9.18
C SER A 190 22.45 2.18 10.70
N ALA A 191 21.31 2.42 11.35
CA ALA A 191 21.26 2.55 12.80
C ALA A 191 21.54 1.17 13.43
N PRO A 192 22.23 1.12 14.59
CA PRO A 192 22.43 -0.14 15.30
C PRO A 192 21.07 -0.75 15.66
N GLY A 193 20.98 -2.07 15.57
CA GLY A 193 19.81 -2.80 16.02
C GLY A 193 19.53 -2.57 17.50
N PRO A 194 18.27 -2.69 17.94
CA PRO A 194 17.92 -2.59 19.35
C PRO A 194 18.52 -3.74 20.15
N SER A 195 18.80 -3.49 21.43
CA SER A 195 19.25 -4.54 22.35
C SER A 195 18.18 -5.63 22.55
N GLN A 196 18.58 -6.89 22.56
CA GLN A 196 17.65 -8.04 22.60
C GLN A 196 16.75 -8.06 23.85
N HIS A 197 17.18 -7.50 24.98
CA HIS A 197 16.35 -7.43 26.19
C HIS A 197 15.10 -6.57 25.99
N LEU A 198 15.12 -5.59 25.08
CA LEU A 198 13.98 -4.72 24.77
C LEU A 198 12.92 -5.40 23.90
N LEU A 199 13.31 -6.46 23.19
CA LEU A 199 12.48 -7.15 22.21
C LEU A 199 11.84 -8.44 22.74
N GLN A 200 12.06 -8.80 24.00
CA GLN A 200 11.52 -10.03 24.60
C GLN A 200 10.01 -10.18 24.35
N VAL A 201 9.56 -11.40 24.06
CA VAL A 201 8.16 -11.70 23.70
C VAL A 201 7.13 -11.07 24.65
N PRO A 202 7.28 -11.13 26.00
CA PRO A 202 6.30 -10.50 26.90
C PRO A 202 6.16 -8.97 26.72
N LYS A 203 7.19 -8.29 26.19
CA LYS A 203 7.25 -6.82 26.09
C LYS A 203 6.44 -6.23 24.93
N HIS A 204 6.09 -7.04 23.92
CA HIS A 204 5.15 -6.61 22.87
C HIS A 204 3.67 -6.74 23.26
N THR A 205 3.37 -6.90 24.56
CA THR A 205 2.00 -7.06 25.08
C THR A 205 1.09 -5.88 24.75
N LEU A 206 -0.18 -6.17 24.52
CA LEU A 206 -1.25 -5.16 24.42
C LEU A 206 -1.85 -4.82 25.80
N TRP A 207 -1.82 -5.75 26.76
CA TRP A 207 -2.65 -5.62 27.96
C TRP A 207 -1.82 -5.41 29.23
N ARG A 208 -0.71 -6.13 29.40
CA ARG A 208 0.12 -6.08 30.61
C ARG A 208 1.14 -4.93 30.58
N LEU A 209 0.66 -3.72 30.31
CA LEU A 209 1.52 -2.53 30.15
C LEU A 209 2.18 -2.09 31.47
N TRP A 210 1.56 -2.37 32.62
CA TRP A 210 2.12 -2.06 33.95
C TRP A 210 3.38 -2.87 34.29
N GLY A 211 3.67 -3.94 33.54
CA GLY A 211 4.90 -4.73 33.71
C GLY A 211 6.10 -4.18 32.93
N LEU A 212 5.94 -3.08 32.20
CA LEU A 212 7.00 -2.49 31.38
C LEU A 212 7.79 -1.46 32.17
N SER A 213 9.11 -1.47 32.00
CA SER A 213 9.95 -0.40 32.53
C SER A 213 9.76 0.90 31.75
N LEU A 214 10.30 2.01 32.27
CA LEU A 214 10.35 3.27 31.52
C LEU A 214 11.16 3.14 30.22
N GLU A 215 12.24 2.36 30.25
CA GLU A 215 13.06 2.05 29.08
C GLU A 215 12.24 1.29 28.02
N ASP A 216 11.45 0.29 28.44
CA ASP A 216 10.58 -0.46 27.54
C ASP A 216 9.51 0.44 26.91
N ALA A 217 8.90 1.32 27.70
CA ALA A 217 7.89 2.28 27.21
C ALA A 217 8.49 3.30 26.22
N ALA A 218 9.70 3.80 26.50
CA ALA A 218 10.44 4.68 25.62
C ALA A 218 10.79 3.97 24.30
N PHE A 219 11.33 2.74 24.37
CA PHE A 219 11.67 1.95 23.20
C PHE A 219 10.44 1.62 22.35
N ARG A 220 9.31 1.23 22.96
CA ARG A 220 8.03 1.02 22.24
C ARG A 220 7.63 2.24 21.43
N THR A 221 7.72 3.42 22.04
CA THR A 221 7.28 4.68 21.42
C THR A 221 8.22 5.09 20.30
N VAL A 222 9.53 5.19 20.58
CA VAL A 222 10.54 5.61 19.59
C VAL A 222 10.66 4.57 18.47
N GLY A 223 10.69 3.28 18.81
CA GLY A 223 10.73 2.18 17.84
C GLY A 223 9.52 2.18 16.91
N SER A 224 8.31 2.43 17.43
CA SER A 224 7.11 2.56 16.59
C SER A 224 7.21 3.75 15.64
N ILE A 225 7.65 4.93 16.12
CA ILE A 225 7.85 6.11 15.26
C ILE A 225 8.86 5.79 14.15
N SER A 226 10.01 5.23 14.50
CA SER A 226 11.05 4.84 13.54
C SER A 226 10.55 3.83 12.52
N PHE A 227 9.76 2.83 12.95
CA PHE A 227 9.14 1.85 12.05
C PHE A 227 8.23 2.54 11.02
N TRP A 228 7.30 3.39 11.46
CA TRP A 228 6.38 4.09 10.55
C TRP A 228 7.09 5.03 9.59
N ILE A 229 8.13 5.73 10.05
CA ILE A 229 8.97 6.60 9.18
C ILE A 229 9.68 5.75 8.14
N THR A 230 10.31 4.65 8.54
CA THR A 230 11.06 3.75 7.64
C THR A 230 10.13 3.16 6.57
N VAL A 231 8.96 2.64 6.97
CA VAL A 231 7.94 2.13 6.03
C VAL A 231 7.45 3.24 5.11
N ALA A 232 7.21 4.45 5.62
CA ALA A 232 6.77 5.58 4.80
C ALA A 232 7.82 5.98 3.75
N LEU A 233 9.11 6.04 4.13
CA LEU A 233 10.23 6.33 3.23
C LEU A 233 10.36 5.26 2.15
N LEU A 234 10.29 3.98 2.52
CA LEU A 234 10.33 2.86 1.58
C LEU A 234 9.18 2.94 0.56
N LEU A 235 7.95 3.10 1.03
CA LEU A 235 6.78 3.23 0.16
C LEU A 235 6.86 4.47 -0.74
N TYR A 236 7.32 5.61 -0.19
CA TYR A 236 7.53 6.83 -0.95
C TYR A 236 8.55 6.62 -2.07
N PHE A 237 9.68 5.99 -1.76
CA PHE A 237 10.73 5.70 -2.72
C PHE A 237 10.24 4.75 -3.82
N LEU A 238 9.63 3.62 -3.47
CA LEU A 238 9.11 2.64 -4.43
C LEU A 238 8.06 3.27 -5.36
N HIS A 239 7.06 3.95 -4.79
CA HIS A 239 6.02 4.61 -5.58
C HIS A 239 6.60 5.72 -6.45
N GLY A 240 7.49 6.54 -5.90
CA GLY A 240 8.10 7.66 -6.60
C GLY A 240 8.98 7.20 -7.76
N THR A 241 9.79 6.16 -7.58
CA THR A 241 10.59 5.54 -8.65
C THR A 241 9.69 4.97 -9.74
N ALA A 242 8.69 4.15 -9.38
CA ALA A 242 7.76 3.57 -10.34
C ALA A 242 7.03 4.66 -11.16
N SER A 243 6.49 5.69 -10.49
CA SER A 243 5.76 6.75 -11.20
C SER A 243 6.66 7.73 -11.96
N THR A 244 7.93 7.86 -11.58
CA THR A 244 8.92 8.61 -12.39
C THR A 244 9.26 7.83 -13.65
N ALA A 245 9.54 6.53 -13.54
CA ALA A 245 9.76 5.65 -14.69
C ALA A 245 8.55 5.64 -15.62
N GLY A 246 7.33 5.52 -15.07
CA GLY A 246 6.10 5.55 -15.88
C GLY A 246 5.88 6.86 -16.63
N VAL A 247 6.27 8.02 -16.07
CA VAL A 247 6.22 9.31 -16.78
C VAL A 247 7.29 9.39 -17.87
N ILE A 248 8.53 8.95 -17.60
CA ILE A 248 9.63 8.93 -18.59
C ILE A 248 9.26 8.04 -19.79
N LEU A 249 8.63 6.89 -19.52
CA LEU A 249 8.17 5.94 -20.52
C LEU A 249 6.84 6.33 -21.18
N ASN A 250 6.28 7.51 -20.86
CA ASN A 250 4.98 7.98 -21.34
C ASN A 250 3.80 7.02 -21.06
N LEU A 251 3.90 6.18 -20.02
CA LEU A 251 2.84 5.29 -19.56
C LEU A 251 1.78 6.06 -18.76
N TRP A 252 2.22 7.08 -18.02
CA TRP A 252 1.36 7.88 -17.14
C TRP A 252 1.58 9.37 -17.32
N GLN A 253 0.49 10.13 -17.22
CA GLN A 253 0.54 11.58 -17.10
C GLN A 253 0.93 11.99 -15.69
N THR A 254 1.66 13.09 -15.55
CA THR A 254 2.07 13.66 -14.25
C THR A 254 0.89 13.91 -13.30
N GLY A 255 -0.25 14.31 -13.84
CA GLY A 255 -1.50 14.52 -13.09
C GLY A 255 -2.08 13.24 -12.49
N ASN A 256 -1.78 12.06 -13.06
CA ASN A 256 -2.21 10.77 -12.50
C ASN A 256 -1.25 10.23 -11.43
N CYS A 257 -0.08 10.86 -11.26
CA CYS A 257 0.94 10.47 -10.31
C CYS A 257 0.88 11.31 -9.02
N ALA A 258 -0.32 11.39 -8.42
CA ALA A 258 -0.57 12.16 -7.20
C ALA A 258 0.37 11.74 -6.05
N PRO A 259 0.72 12.66 -5.13
CA PRO A 259 1.48 12.33 -3.93
C PRO A 259 0.92 11.11 -3.20
N LEU A 260 1.81 10.24 -2.72
CA LEU A 260 1.40 8.98 -2.08
C LEU A 260 0.67 9.24 -0.77
N PHE A 261 1.23 10.11 0.07
CA PHE A 261 0.69 10.50 1.37
C PHE A 261 -0.10 11.81 1.27
N GLY A 262 -1.15 11.93 2.09
CA GLY A 262 -1.87 13.18 2.31
C GLY A 262 -1.13 14.12 3.26
N SER A 263 -1.80 15.19 3.68
CA SER A 263 -1.22 16.15 4.64
C SER A 263 -1.12 15.54 6.04
N PHE A 264 0.09 15.47 6.60
CA PHE A 264 0.31 15.05 7.99
C PHE A 264 -0.39 15.94 9.03
N ARG A 265 -0.80 17.17 8.65
CA ARG A 265 -1.61 18.07 9.50
C ARG A 265 -3.00 17.51 9.82
N GLU A 266 -3.42 16.47 9.11
CA GLU A 266 -4.68 15.77 9.30
C GLU A 266 -4.55 14.46 10.09
N ALA A 267 -3.34 14.10 10.56
CA ALA A 267 -3.10 12.87 11.32
C ALA A 267 -3.53 12.95 12.81
N TYR A 268 -4.58 13.72 13.11
CA TYR A 268 -5.10 13.92 14.48
C TYR A 268 -6.32 13.04 14.79
N SER A 269 -6.59 12.03 13.96
CA SER A 269 -7.62 11.00 14.17
C SER A 269 -7.15 9.74 13.45
N LEU A 270 -7.38 8.56 14.01
CA LEU A 270 -7.02 7.29 13.36
C LEU A 270 -7.79 7.13 12.05
N ARG A 271 -9.07 7.53 12.02
CA ARG A 271 -9.88 7.53 10.79
C ARG A 271 -9.26 8.42 9.70
N LYS A 272 -8.72 9.59 10.07
CA LYS A 272 -8.02 10.48 9.13
C LYS A 272 -6.63 9.97 8.76
N PHE A 273 -5.89 9.40 9.71
CA PHE A 273 -4.58 8.81 9.47
C PHE A 273 -4.67 7.76 8.36
N TRP A 274 -5.55 6.77 8.51
CA TRP A 274 -5.74 5.71 7.50
C TRP A 274 -6.52 6.17 6.26
N GLY A 275 -7.41 7.16 6.42
CA GLY A 275 -8.35 7.59 5.39
C GLY A 275 -7.92 8.77 4.53
N VAL A 276 -6.89 9.52 4.94
CA VAL A 276 -6.42 10.74 4.29
C VAL A 276 -4.90 10.77 4.20
N VAL A 277 -4.20 10.44 5.28
CA VAL A 277 -2.74 10.66 5.38
C VAL A 277 -1.96 9.49 4.80
N TRP A 278 -2.26 8.26 5.21
CA TRP A 278 -1.58 7.04 4.79
C TRP A 278 -1.89 6.70 3.32
N HIS A 279 -1.02 5.95 2.66
CA HIS A 279 -0.90 5.86 1.18
C HIS A 279 -2.15 5.49 0.36
N GLN A 280 -3.23 5.00 0.96
CA GLN A 280 -4.49 4.59 0.31
C GLN A 280 -4.43 3.57 -0.84
N CYS A 281 -3.27 3.04 -1.22
CA CYS A 281 -3.15 2.08 -2.34
C CYS A 281 -4.03 0.83 -2.19
N LEU A 282 -4.27 0.38 -0.97
CA LEU A 282 -5.15 -0.79 -0.74
C LEU A 282 -6.62 -0.42 -0.65
N ARG A 283 -6.94 0.86 -0.46
CA ARG A 283 -8.26 1.31 -0.03
C ARG A 283 -9.36 0.86 -0.97
N GLN A 284 -9.16 1.00 -2.29
CA GLN A 284 -10.19 0.63 -3.26
C GLN A 284 -10.48 -0.86 -3.24
N SER A 285 -9.44 -1.71 -3.32
CA SER A 285 -9.63 -3.16 -3.28
C SER A 285 -10.26 -3.63 -1.97
N LEU A 286 -9.75 -3.17 -0.82
CA LEU A 286 -10.22 -3.59 0.50
C LEU A 286 -11.66 -3.13 0.76
N CYS A 287 -11.98 -1.86 0.48
CA CYS A 287 -13.33 -1.34 0.65
C CYS A 287 -14.31 -1.94 -0.36
N GLY A 288 -13.90 -2.17 -1.62
CA GLY A 288 -14.74 -2.82 -2.62
C GLY A 288 -15.21 -4.21 -2.18
N PHE A 289 -14.29 -5.03 -1.65
CA PHE A 289 -14.66 -6.33 -1.08
C PHE A 289 -15.49 -6.21 0.20
N ALA A 290 -15.12 -5.29 1.10
CA ALA A 290 -15.89 -5.06 2.31
C ALA A 290 -17.34 -4.65 2.01
N ASP A 291 -17.55 -3.80 0.99
CA ASP A 291 -18.86 -3.36 0.50
C ASP A 291 -19.63 -4.52 -0.12
N ALA A 292 -18.99 -5.29 -1.01
CA ALA A 292 -19.61 -6.45 -1.65
C ALA A 292 -20.04 -7.50 -0.61
N PHE A 293 -19.19 -7.82 0.35
CA PHE A 293 -19.51 -8.76 1.42
C PHE A 293 -20.64 -8.23 2.32
N THR A 294 -20.54 -6.99 2.79
CA THR A 294 -21.54 -6.40 3.70
C THR A 294 -22.92 -6.29 3.04
N HIS A 295 -22.98 -5.79 1.80
CA HIS A 295 -24.25 -5.45 1.16
C HIS A 295 -24.81 -6.56 0.29
N SER A 296 -23.95 -7.32 -0.41
CA SER A 296 -24.41 -8.36 -1.33
C SER A 296 -24.55 -9.72 -0.65
N LEU A 297 -23.63 -10.06 0.27
CA LEU A 297 -23.67 -11.35 0.97
C LEU A 297 -24.50 -11.27 2.26
N LEU A 298 -24.15 -10.36 3.17
CA LEU A 298 -24.86 -10.22 4.45
C LEU A 298 -26.17 -9.42 4.37
N ARG A 299 -26.43 -8.76 3.24
CA ARG A 299 -27.64 -7.95 3.01
C ARG A 299 -27.85 -6.83 4.04
N ILE A 300 -26.78 -6.35 4.66
CA ILE A 300 -26.85 -5.26 5.63
C ILE A 300 -27.14 -3.94 4.88
N PRO A 301 -28.19 -3.18 5.24
CA PRO A 301 -28.53 -1.95 4.53
C PRO A 301 -27.44 -0.87 4.64
N PRO A 302 -27.11 -0.16 3.55
CA PRO A 302 -26.20 0.98 3.59
C PRO A 302 -26.74 2.11 4.47
N GLY A 303 -25.84 2.91 5.03
CA GLY A 303 -26.18 4.03 5.92
C GLY A 303 -26.39 3.64 7.38
N THR A 304 -26.50 2.35 7.71
CA THR A 304 -26.60 1.88 9.10
C THR A 304 -25.24 1.86 9.81
N LEU A 305 -25.26 1.98 11.14
CA LEU A 305 -24.05 1.85 11.97
C LEU A 305 -23.41 0.45 11.82
N LEU A 306 -24.24 -0.60 11.75
CA LEU A 306 -23.81 -1.96 11.50
C LEU A 306 -23.07 -2.07 10.15
N SER A 307 -23.60 -1.46 9.09
CA SER A 307 -22.90 -1.43 7.79
C SER A 307 -21.55 -0.73 7.89
N ARG A 308 -21.50 0.44 8.54
CA ARG A 308 -20.26 1.23 8.70
C ARG A 308 -19.17 0.38 9.36
N TYR A 309 -19.50 -0.30 10.45
CA TYR A 309 -18.54 -1.06 11.24
C TYR A 309 -18.22 -2.44 10.68
N ALA A 310 -19.18 -3.13 10.05
CA ALA A 310 -18.90 -4.34 9.29
C ALA A 310 -17.87 -4.07 8.17
N ARG A 311 -18.10 -3.01 7.38
CA ARG A 311 -17.18 -2.62 6.30
C ARG A 311 -15.79 -2.24 6.82
N LEU A 312 -15.75 -1.46 7.91
CA LEU A 312 -14.50 -1.05 8.55
C LEU A 312 -13.69 -2.28 9.01
N THR A 313 -14.30 -3.18 9.76
CA THR A 313 -13.66 -4.39 10.27
C THR A 313 -13.19 -5.29 9.12
N LEU A 314 -14.01 -5.50 8.10
CA LEU A 314 -13.63 -6.33 6.94
C LEU A 314 -12.46 -5.73 6.15
N ALA A 315 -12.45 -4.41 5.93
CA ALA A 315 -11.34 -3.76 5.25
C ALA A 315 -10.01 -3.91 6.02
N PHE A 316 -10.05 -3.77 7.34
CA PHE A 316 -8.87 -3.98 8.20
C PHE A 316 -8.48 -5.46 8.32
N ALA A 317 -9.43 -6.39 8.34
CA ALA A 317 -9.15 -7.83 8.32
C ALA A 317 -8.42 -8.24 7.04
N LEU A 318 -8.90 -7.77 5.88
CA LEU A 318 -8.25 -8.00 4.59
C LEU A 318 -6.86 -7.36 4.53
N SER A 319 -6.69 -6.15 5.07
CA SER A 319 -5.35 -5.53 5.22
C SER A 319 -4.44 -6.38 6.10
N GLY A 320 -4.97 -6.89 7.22
CA GLY A 320 -4.26 -7.78 8.13
C GLY A 320 -3.79 -9.07 7.47
N ALA A 321 -4.61 -9.66 6.59
CA ALA A 321 -4.23 -10.86 5.83
C ALA A 321 -3.05 -10.62 4.89
N VAL A 322 -3.04 -9.49 4.17
CA VAL A 322 -1.92 -9.11 3.28
C VAL A 322 -0.62 -8.99 4.07
N HIS A 323 -0.65 -8.33 5.23
CA HIS A 323 0.56 -8.12 6.04
C HIS A 323 0.96 -9.37 6.82
N TYR A 324 0.01 -10.23 7.21
CA TYR A 324 0.33 -11.54 7.76
C TYR A 324 1.06 -12.42 6.74
N ALA A 325 0.63 -12.41 5.47
CA ALA A 325 1.37 -13.08 4.41
C ALA A 325 2.80 -12.52 4.23
N ALA A 326 2.98 -11.21 4.41
CA ALA A 326 4.30 -10.57 4.42
C ALA A 326 5.16 -11.02 5.61
N ASP A 327 4.59 -11.09 6.82
CA ASP A 327 5.27 -11.56 8.03
C ASP A 327 5.80 -12.99 7.83
N LEU A 328 4.94 -13.90 7.34
CA LEU A 328 5.31 -15.28 7.04
C LEU A 328 6.38 -15.37 5.95
N ALA A 329 6.26 -14.58 4.89
CA ALA A 329 7.23 -14.55 3.80
C ALA A 329 8.61 -14.06 4.27
N MET A 330 8.64 -13.19 5.28
CA MET A 330 9.88 -12.76 5.93
C MET A 330 10.51 -13.84 6.82
N GLY A 331 9.77 -14.91 7.13
CA GLY A 331 10.23 -15.99 8.02
C GLY A 331 9.80 -15.82 9.47
N ILE A 332 8.85 -14.92 9.78
CA ILE A 332 8.27 -14.84 11.12
C ILE A 332 7.39 -16.07 11.34
N PRO A 333 7.54 -16.80 12.46
CA PRO A 333 6.65 -17.92 12.78
C PRO A 333 5.18 -17.48 12.88
N PRO A 334 4.22 -18.32 12.43
CA PRO A 334 2.79 -18.00 12.44
C PRO A 334 2.24 -17.48 13.78
N GLU A 335 2.71 -18.05 14.89
CA GLU A 335 2.32 -17.69 16.25
C GLU A 335 2.77 -16.28 16.66
N GLU A 336 3.87 -15.80 16.06
CA GLU A 336 4.44 -14.48 16.33
C GLU A 336 4.04 -13.42 15.30
N ALA A 337 3.60 -13.82 14.11
CA ALA A 337 3.22 -12.92 13.01
C ALA A 337 1.99 -12.07 13.39
N GLY A 338 2.24 -10.91 14.00
CA GLY A 338 1.21 -10.07 14.61
C GLY A 338 0.61 -8.99 13.72
N GLY A 339 0.94 -8.92 12.43
CA GLY A 339 0.34 -7.94 11.51
C GLY A 339 -1.18 -7.97 11.51
N HIS A 340 -1.79 -9.17 11.45
CA HIS A 340 -3.26 -9.31 11.50
C HIS A 340 -3.87 -8.76 12.80
N LYS A 341 -3.20 -8.98 13.96
CA LYS A 341 -3.64 -8.45 15.26
C LYS A 341 -3.61 -6.93 15.26
N PHE A 342 -2.53 -6.35 14.76
CA PHE A 342 -2.37 -4.90 14.62
C PHE A 342 -3.50 -4.28 13.79
N PHE A 343 -3.73 -4.78 12.57
CA PHE A 343 -4.73 -4.21 11.68
C PHE A 343 -6.16 -4.38 12.20
N MET A 344 -6.51 -5.53 12.79
CA MET A 344 -7.82 -5.73 13.42
C MET A 344 -8.06 -4.75 14.58
N LEU A 345 -7.03 -4.51 15.39
CA LEU A 345 -7.11 -3.55 16.49
C LEU A 345 -7.37 -2.12 16.00
N GLN A 346 -6.87 -1.72 14.83
CA GLN A 346 -7.16 -0.39 14.26
C GLN A 346 -8.66 -0.17 14.01
N ALA A 347 -9.40 -1.20 13.60
CA ALA A 347 -10.85 -1.08 13.44
C ALA A 347 -11.54 -0.78 14.78
N LEU A 348 -11.15 -1.50 15.85
CA LEU A 348 -11.68 -1.29 17.19
C LEU A 348 -11.32 0.10 17.74
N LEU A 349 -10.08 0.54 17.55
CA LEU A 349 -9.63 1.85 17.98
C LEU A 349 -10.38 2.99 17.27
N ILE A 350 -10.71 2.81 15.99
CA ILE A 350 -11.53 3.77 15.25
C ILE A 350 -12.99 3.77 15.75
N MET A 351 -13.56 2.60 16.09
CA MET A 351 -14.91 2.53 16.68
C MET A 351 -14.94 3.22 18.05
N PHE A 352 -13.90 3.01 18.86
CA PHE A 352 -13.73 3.70 20.14
C PHE A 352 -13.58 5.21 19.95
N GLU A 353 -12.75 5.65 18.99
CA GLU A 353 -12.61 7.06 18.63
C GLU A 353 -13.95 7.69 18.21
N ASP A 354 -14.73 7.01 17.37
CA ASP A 354 -16.07 7.48 16.97
C ASP A 354 -17.03 7.58 18.18
N LEU A 355 -17.00 6.60 19.10
CA LEU A 355 -17.83 6.61 20.30
C LEU A 355 -17.46 7.77 21.23
N MET A 356 -16.16 8.02 21.44
CA MET A 356 -15.71 9.15 22.25
C MET A 356 -16.13 10.48 21.63
N GLN A 357 -15.99 10.63 20.32
CA GLN A 357 -16.47 11.82 19.60
C GLN A 357 -17.98 12.02 19.79
N TYR A 358 -18.77 10.96 19.64
CA TYR A 358 -20.21 11.01 19.87
C TYR A 358 -20.57 11.42 21.30
N LEU A 359 -19.95 10.82 22.32
CA LEU A 359 -20.23 11.15 23.73
C LEU A 359 -19.85 12.58 24.07
N MET A 360 -18.73 13.07 23.55
CA MET A 360 -18.30 14.45 23.73
C MET A 360 -19.30 15.45 23.13
N ASP A 361 -19.84 15.14 21.94
CA ASP A 361 -20.87 15.94 21.28
C ASP A 361 -22.20 15.91 22.07
N GLN A 362 -22.63 14.73 22.54
CA GLN A 362 -23.89 14.59 23.30
C GLN A 362 -23.87 15.30 24.66
N LEU A 363 -22.72 15.28 25.33
CA LEU A 363 -22.56 15.87 26.65
C LEU A 363 -22.28 17.39 26.59
N ASN A 364 -22.29 18.00 25.39
CA ASN A 364 -21.93 19.40 25.14
C ASN A 364 -20.60 19.80 25.81
N LEU A 365 -19.66 18.86 25.97
CA LEU A 365 -18.45 19.06 26.76
C LEU A 365 -17.41 19.95 26.07
N ILE A 366 -17.69 20.45 24.86
CA ILE A 366 -16.67 21.01 24.00
C ILE A 366 -17.09 22.36 23.40
N ASN A 367 -16.67 23.44 24.08
CA ASN A 367 -16.29 24.71 23.46
C ASN A 367 -14.74 24.80 23.36
N ILE A 368 -14.09 23.69 23.00
CA ILE A 368 -12.63 23.61 22.97
C ILE A 368 -12.08 24.21 21.66
N PRO A 369 -11.05 25.06 21.70
CA PRO A 369 -10.40 25.56 20.51
C PRO A 369 -9.93 24.43 19.58
N ARG A 370 -10.09 24.60 18.27
CA ARG A 370 -9.71 23.60 17.26
C ARG A 370 -8.25 23.14 17.38
N ALA A 371 -7.35 24.02 17.83
CA ALA A 371 -5.95 23.69 18.07
C ALA A 371 -5.79 22.63 19.17
N CYS A 372 -6.50 22.76 20.29
CA CYS A 372 -6.49 21.79 21.38
C CYS A 372 -7.09 20.44 20.95
N VAL A 373 -8.19 20.46 20.18
CA VAL A 373 -8.76 19.22 19.59
C VAL A 373 -7.73 18.50 18.71
N LYS A 374 -7.01 19.25 17.87
CA LYS A 374 -5.94 18.67 17.04
C LYS A 374 -4.80 18.13 17.91
N LEU A 375 -4.36 18.83 18.94
CA LEU A 375 -3.29 18.38 19.83
C LEU A 375 -3.66 17.06 20.51
N VAL A 376 -4.84 17.00 21.15
CA VAL A 376 -5.36 15.77 21.78
C VAL A 376 -5.45 14.64 20.75
N GLY A 377 -5.94 14.94 19.55
CA GLY A 377 -6.03 13.99 18.46
C GLY A 377 -4.68 13.44 17.99
N PHE A 378 -3.64 14.29 17.88
CA PHE A 378 -2.29 13.84 17.55
C PHE A 378 -1.71 12.96 18.66
N THR A 379 -1.90 13.34 19.92
CA THR A 379 -1.48 12.52 21.07
C THR A 379 -2.20 11.17 21.06
N TRP A 380 -3.51 11.15 20.80
CA TRP A 380 -4.29 9.92 20.68
C TRP A 380 -3.75 9.00 19.57
N VAL A 381 -3.52 9.53 18.36
CA VAL A 381 -2.98 8.74 17.24
C VAL A 381 -1.59 8.19 17.58
N LEU A 382 -0.72 9.01 18.17
CA LEU A 382 0.62 8.58 18.58
C LEU A 382 0.55 7.47 19.63
N CYS A 383 -0.25 7.66 20.70
CA CYS A 383 -0.43 6.65 21.74
C CYS A 383 -1.02 5.36 21.19
N ALA A 384 -2.04 5.44 20.33
CA ALA A 384 -2.68 4.29 19.71
C ALA A 384 -1.70 3.48 18.84
N LEU A 385 -0.87 4.15 18.02
CA LEU A 385 0.14 3.49 17.21
C LEU A 385 1.29 2.94 18.07
N ALA A 386 1.82 3.70 19.02
CA ALA A 386 2.88 3.23 19.94
C ALA A 386 2.43 2.06 20.82
N TRP A 387 1.13 2.01 21.15
CA TRP A 387 0.54 0.90 21.89
C TRP A 387 0.43 -0.36 21.02
N SER A 388 -0.06 -0.25 19.79
CA SER A 388 -0.42 -1.38 18.94
C SER A 388 0.70 -1.90 18.04
N THR A 389 1.58 -1.03 17.51
CA THR A 389 2.66 -1.40 16.58
C THR A 389 3.63 -2.45 17.11
N PRO A 390 3.98 -2.52 18.40
CA PRO A 390 4.88 -3.56 18.93
C PRO A 390 4.45 -5.00 18.61
N THR A 391 3.15 -5.30 18.52
CA THR A 391 2.69 -6.65 18.15
C THR A 391 3.12 -7.06 16.76
N TRP A 392 3.33 -6.09 15.87
CA TRP A 392 3.72 -6.30 14.48
C TRP A 392 5.23 -6.12 14.28
N PHE A 393 5.80 -5.05 14.84
CA PHE A 393 7.20 -4.68 14.62
C PHE A 393 8.22 -5.52 15.41
N TYR A 394 7.92 -5.93 16.66
CA TYR A 394 8.92 -6.64 17.48
C TYR A 394 9.35 -7.99 16.90
N PRO A 395 8.43 -8.85 16.41
CA PRO A 395 8.82 -10.09 15.75
C PRO A 395 9.76 -9.86 14.55
N MET A 396 9.55 -8.77 13.80
CA MET A 396 10.44 -8.41 12.68
C MET A 396 11.86 -8.13 13.14
N GLN A 397 12.03 -7.40 14.24
CA GLN A 397 13.34 -7.03 14.76
C GLN A 397 14.08 -8.22 15.39
N ARG A 398 13.34 -9.16 15.99
CA ARG A 398 13.92 -10.38 16.60
C ARG A 398 14.53 -11.35 15.60
N LEU A 399 14.19 -11.23 14.32
CA LEU A 399 14.83 -12.04 13.28
C LEU A 399 16.31 -11.65 13.06
N GLU A 400 16.76 -10.49 13.57
CA GLU A 400 18.13 -10.00 13.42
C GLU A 400 18.61 -10.00 11.95
N ILE A 401 17.68 -9.85 11.01
CA ILE A 401 18.01 -9.80 9.59
C ILE A 401 18.69 -8.47 9.31
N GLU A 402 19.93 -8.54 8.83
CA GLU A 402 20.71 -7.38 8.40
C GLU A 402 19.94 -6.51 7.39
N PRO A 403 19.50 -5.30 7.80
CA PRO A 403 18.71 -4.41 6.95
C PRO A 403 19.47 -3.92 5.70
N SER A 404 20.79 -4.12 5.68
CA SER A 404 21.68 -3.78 4.56
C SER A 404 21.19 -4.37 3.23
N ALA A 405 20.53 -5.52 3.28
CA ALA A 405 20.07 -6.24 2.11
C ALA A 405 18.84 -5.61 1.42
N LEU A 406 18.24 -4.58 2.01
CA LEU A 406 17.16 -3.76 1.41
C LEU A 406 17.67 -2.77 0.36
N MET A 407 18.93 -2.33 0.48
CA MET A 407 19.47 -1.21 -0.30
C MET A 407 20.53 -1.71 -1.28
N PRO A 408 20.48 -1.35 -2.57
CA PRO A 408 21.46 -1.81 -3.55
C PRO A 408 22.86 -1.24 -3.30
N PHE A 409 22.97 -0.06 -2.68
CA PHE A 409 24.23 0.56 -2.27
C PHE A 409 24.05 1.40 -1.01
N ARG A 410 25.08 1.47 -0.16
CA ARG A 410 25.08 2.24 1.10
C ARG A 410 25.81 3.56 0.89
N VAL A 411 25.14 4.69 1.09
CA VAL A 411 25.70 6.05 0.99
C VAL A 411 26.10 6.56 2.37
N ALA A 412 25.32 6.26 3.41
CA ALA A 412 25.51 6.68 4.79
C ALA A 412 26.85 6.21 5.39
N ILE A 413 27.35 5.04 4.98
CA ILE A 413 28.66 4.52 5.41
C ILE A 413 29.79 5.44 4.93
N TRP A 414 29.71 5.91 3.67
CA TRP A 414 30.68 6.86 3.12
C TRP A 414 30.59 8.21 3.80
N ILE A 415 29.38 8.70 4.07
CA ILE A 415 29.17 9.96 4.80
C ILE A 415 29.76 9.88 6.21
N LYS A 416 29.52 8.79 6.96
CA LYS A 416 30.11 8.58 8.28
C LYS A 416 31.64 8.50 8.22
N GLY A 417 32.20 7.82 7.21
CA GLY A 417 33.65 7.73 7.02
C GLY A 417 34.33 9.09 6.83
N TRP A 418 33.64 10.07 6.23
CA TRP A 418 34.14 11.43 6.06
C TRP A 418 34.04 12.30 7.32
N THR A 419 33.17 11.97 8.27
CA THR A 419 33.04 12.72 9.54
C THR A 419 34.05 12.30 10.61
N TRP A 420 34.83 11.24 10.36
CA TRP A 420 35.91 10.75 11.23
C TRP A 420 37.33 11.05 10.69
N VAL A 421 37.43 11.88 9.65
CA VAL A 421 38.66 12.53 9.17
C VAL A 421 38.53 14.00 9.48
#